data_AF-A0A2Z2KF95-F1
#
_entry.id   AF-A0A2Z2KF95-F1
#
_cell.length_a   1.000
_cell.length_b   1.000
_cell.length_c   1.000
_cell.angle_alpha   90.00
_cell.angle_beta   90.00
_cell.angle_gamma   90.00
#
_symmetry.space_group_name_H-M   'P 1'
#
loop_
_entity.id
_entity.type
_entity.pdbx_description
1 polymer ?
#
loop_
_entity_poly.entity_id
_entity_poly.type
_entity_poly.pdbx_seq_one_letter_code
_entity_poly.pdbx_strand_id
1 'polypeptide(L)'
;MKDKIKFSMNLHGALYIDIKSKAKEFLNKGIEKGEFVSVDEFNCRYLFELILIEVAKKRKLTVIIGKDSERIAQLQTKHKYAHIYNPVEFAKSSPNRPNEIIVSDNISIENLRGLENDVIVGGFYNSKRNK
;
A
#
# COMPACT_ATOMS: atom_id res chain seq x y z
N MET A 1 -5.18 31.01 29.50
CA MET A 1 -5.25 29.53 29.52
C MET A 1 -3.86 29.01 29.22
N LYS A 2 -3.28 28.13 30.06
CA LYS A 2 -2.02 27.46 29.72
C LYS A 2 -2.33 26.33 28.75
N ASP A 3 -1.76 26.37 27.55
CA ASP A 3 -1.87 25.29 26.57
C ASP A 3 -1.38 23.98 27.21
N LYS A 4 -2.31 23.05 27.44
CA LYS A 4 -1.96 21.71 27.92
C LYS A 4 -1.25 21.00 26.78
N ILE A 5 0.08 20.92 26.83
CA ILE A 5 0.88 20.08 25.95
C ILE A 5 0.39 18.63 26.12
N LYS A 6 -0.34 18.11 25.13
CA LYS A 6 -0.77 16.71 25.12
C LYS A 6 0.41 15.84 24.70
N PHE A 7 1.11 15.27 25.70
CA PHE A 7 2.26 14.38 25.52
C PHE A 7 2.04 13.29 24.44
N SER A 8 0.83 12.73 24.37
CA SER A 8 0.45 11.72 23.37
C SER A 8 0.53 12.21 21.92
N MET A 9 0.20 13.48 21.63
CA MET A 9 0.23 14.01 20.26
C MET A 9 1.67 14.21 19.76
N ASN A 10 2.58 14.66 20.62
CA ASN A 10 3.99 14.84 20.27
C ASN A 10 4.73 13.50 20.11
N LEU A 11 4.42 12.50 20.95
CA LEU A 11 5.01 11.16 20.84
C LEU A 11 4.56 10.46 19.55
N HIS A 12 3.28 10.52 19.21
CA HIS A 12 2.76 9.96 17.96
C HIS A 12 3.37 10.60 16.72
N GLY A 13 3.58 11.93 16.71
CA GLY A 13 4.19 12.63 15.58
C GLY A 13 5.65 12.23 15.34
N ALA A 14 6.45 12.13 16.41
CA ALA A 14 7.85 11.70 16.32
C ALA A 14 7.96 10.24 15.85
N LEU A 15 7.19 9.33 16.47
CA LEU A 15 7.20 7.92 16.11
C LEU A 15 6.62 7.65 14.71
N TYR A 16 5.72 8.51 14.22
CA TYR A 16 5.13 8.35 12.88
C TYR A 16 6.20 8.38 11.77
N ILE A 17 7.20 9.25 11.89
CA ILE A 17 8.29 9.35 10.91
C ILE A 17 9.12 8.07 10.92
N ASP A 18 9.46 7.57 12.11
CA ASP A 18 10.27 6.35 12.26
C ASP A 18 9.51 5.11 11.77
N ILE A 19 8.24 4.97 12.13
CA ILE A 19 7.37 3.89 11.65
C ILE A 19 7.27 3.95 10.12
N LYS A 20 7.05 5.14 9.55
CA LYS A 20 6.99 5.31 8.08
C LYS A 20 8.31 4.90 7.42
N SER A 21 9.43 5.34 7.98
CA SER A 21 10.77 5.02 7.46
C SER A 21 11.02 3.51 7.49
N LYS A 22 10.75 2.86 8.63
CA LYS A 22 10.93 1.42 8.81
C LYS A 22 9.99 0.59 7.96
N ALA A 23 8.70 0.94 7.89
CA ALA A 23 7.75 0.26 7.03
C ALA A 23 8.13 0.37 5.55
N LYS A 24 8.68 1.53 5.12
CA LYS A 24 9.20 1.71 3.76
C LYS A 24 10.46 0.87 3.51
N GLU A 25 11.38 0.81 4.47
CA GLU A 25 12.57 -0.05 4.41
C GLU A 25 12.17 -1.52 4.25
N PHE A 26 11.26 -2.01 5.10
CA PHE A 26 10.78 -3.39 5.05
C PHE A 26 10.02 -3.68 3.76
N LEU A 27 9.18 -2.76 3.27
CA LEU A 27 8.49 -2.95 2.00
C LEU A 27 9.46 -3.10 0.84
N ASN A 28 10.53 -2.29 0.77
CA ASN A 28 11.53 -2.42 -0.30
C ASN A 28 12.26 -3.77 -0.24
N LYS A 29 12.68 -4.19 0.96
CA LYS A 29 13.29 -5.52 1.16
C LYS A 29 12.33 -6.65 0.81
N GLY A 30 11.05 -6.51 1.16
CA GLY A 30 10.01 -7.46 0.78
C GLY A 30 9.90 -7.58 -0.73
N ILE A 31 9.82 -6.45 -1.44
CA ILE A 31 9.77 -6.44 -2.91
C ILE A 31 11.01 -7.09 -3.55
N GLU A 32 12.21 -6.82 -3.01
CA GLU A 32 13.46 -7.44 -3.51
C GLU A 32 13.50 -8.96 -3.33
N LYS A 33 12.76 -9.48 -2.34
CA LYS A 33 12.70 -10.91 -2.02
C LYS A 33 11.44 -11.62 -2.53
N GLY A 34 10.46 -10.88 -3.06
CA GLY A 34 9.13 -11.43 -3.36
C GLY A 34 8.30 -11.75 -2.11
N GLU A 35 8.53 -11.04 -0.99
CA GLU A 35 7.91 -11.28 0.30
C GLU A 35 6.92 -10.17 0.70
N PHE A 36 5.92 -10.54 1.50
CA PHE A 36 4.97 -9.61 2.11
C PHE A 36 5.42 -9.19 3.49
N VAL A 37 5.20 -7.91 3.82
CA VAL A 37 5.47 -7.38 5.15
C VAL A 37 4.21 -7.52 6.00
N SER A 38 4.29 -8.31 7.07
CA SER A 38 3.21 -8.37 8.06
C SER A 38 3.08 -7.02 8.78
N VAL A 39 1.86 -6.49 8.80
CA VAL A 39 1.48 -5.27 9.54
C VAL A 39 0.43 -5.59 10.60
N ASP A 40 0.49 -6.80 11.14
CA ASP A 40 -0.35 -7.22 12.25
C ASP A 40 -0.22 -6.22 13.40
N GLU A 41 -1.34 -5.95 14.07
CA GLU A 41 -1.43 -5.06 15.24
C GLU A 41 -1.22 -3.56 14.94
N PHE A 42 -0.85 -3.19 13.72
CA PHE A 42 -0.84 -1.79 13.29
C PHE A 42 -2.19 -1.38 12.68
N ASN A 43 -2.93 -0.54 13.41
CA ASN A 43 -4.19 0.03 12.91
C ASN A 43 -4.01 1.37 12.17
N CYS A 44 -2.96 1.50 11.34
CA CYS A 44 -2.67 2.72 10.59
C CYS A 44 -2.70 2.49 9.07
N ARG A 45 -3.85 2.03 8.56
CA ARG A 45 -4.01 1.63 7.16
C ARG A 45 -3.67 2.75 6.17
N TYR A 46 -4.06 3.98 6.48
CA TYR A 46 -3.74 5.15 5.64
C TYR A 46 -2.23 5.34 5.46
N LEU A 47 -1.43 5.11 6.51
CA LEU A 47 0.02 5.20 6.42
C LEU A 47 0.59 4.15 5.46
N PHE A 48 0.15 2.90 5.56
CA PHE A 48 0.60 1.83 4.68
C PHE A 48 0.18 2.04 3.21
N GLU A 49 -1.05 2.53 2.98
CA GLU A 49 -1.51 2.93 1.64
C GLU A 49 -0.60 4.02 1.04
N LEU A 50 -0.25 5.05 1.82
CA LEU A 50 0.67 6.09 1.38
C LEU A 50 2.05 5.52 1.04
N ILE A 51 2.58 4.62 1.86
CA ILE A 51 3.90 4.00 1.64
C ILE A 51 3.89 3.16 0.36
N LEU A 52 2.84 2.36 0.12
CA LEU A 52 2.70 1.58 -1.12
C LEU A 52 2.77 2.50 -2.33
N ILE A 53 1.96 3.57 -2.35
CA ILE A 53 1.90 4.50 -3.47
C ILE A 53 3.26 5.20 -3.69
N GLU A 54 3.92 5.64 -2.63
CA GLU A 54 5.25 6.25 -2.72
C GLU A 54 6.29 5.30 -3.32
N VAL A 55 6.33 4.04 -2.86
CA VAL A 55 7.29 3.04 -3.32
C VAL A 55 7.01 2.63 -4.76
N ALA A 56 5.75 2.35 -5.09
CA ALA A 56 5.36 2.01 -6.46
C ALA A 56 5.67 3.12 -7.45
N LYS A 57 5.37 4.38 -7.12
CA LYS A 57 5.71 5.51 -7.98
C LYS A 57 7.22 5.60 -8.24
N LYS A 58 8.04 5.40 -7.20
CA LYS A 58 9.51 5.44 -7.32
C LYS A 58 10.05 4.27 -8.16
N ARG A 59 9.47 3.08 -8.00
CA ARG A 59 9.92 1.84 -8.66
C ARG A 59 9.19 1.52 -9.96
N LYS A 60 8.21 2.35 -10.35
CA LYS A 60 7.31 2.12 -11.49
C LYS A 60 6.57 0.78 -11.39
N LEU A 61 5.91 0.54 -10.26
CA LEU A 61 5.13 -0.69 -9.99
C LEU A 61 3.63 -0.40 -10.01
N THR A 62 2.81 -1.40 -10.30
CA THR A 62 1.36 -1.27 -10.15
C THR A 62 0.97 -1.45 -8.67
N VAL A 63 0.05 -0.63 -8.15
CA VAL A 63 -0.52 -0.78 -6.80
C VAL A 63 -1.96 -1.24 -6.89
N ILE A 64 -2.30 -2.28 -6.14
CA ILE A 64 -3.69 -2.70 -5.93
C ILE A 64 -4.12 -2.38 -4.50
N ILE A 65 -5.14 -1.55 -4.35
CA ILE A 65 -5.70 -1.15 -3.07
C ILE A 65 -7.18 -1.54 -3.02
N GLY A 66 -7.62 -2.20 -1.94
CA GLY A 66 -9.01 -2.57 -1.77
C GLY A 66 -9.88 -1.39 -1.36
N LYS A 67 -10.23 -0.53 -2.32
CA LYS A 67 -11.13 0.63 -2.23
C LYS A 67 -12.09 0.65 -3.42
N ASP A 68 -13.17 1.40 -3.31
CA ASP A 68 -14.05 1.68 -4.45
C ASP A 68 -13.36 2.54 -5.53
N SER A 69 -13.94 2.54 -6.72
CA SER A 69 -13.42 3.25 -7.90
C SER A 69 -13.28 4.75 -7.71
N GLU A 70 -14.22 5.39 -7.01
CA GLU A 70 -14.15 6.84 -6.75
C GLU A 70 -12.90 7.16 -5.92
N ARG A 71 -12.66 6.37 -4.88
CA ARG A 71 -11.50 6.54 -4.00
C ARG A 71 -10.19 6.26 -4.73
N ILE A 72 -10.15 5.28 -5.63
CA ILE A 72 -8.97 5.04 -6.48
C ILE A 72 -8.69 6.25 -7.37
N ALA A 73 -9.68 6.79 -8.06
CA ALA A 73 -9.51 7.97 -8.92
C ALA A 73 -8.99 9.19 -8.14
N GLN A 74 -9.48 9.39 -6.90
CA GLN A 74 -8.96 10.42 -6.00
C GLN A 74 -7.48 10.18 -5.65
N LEU A 75 -7.08 8.94 -5.36
CA LEU A 75 -5.69 8.59 -5.07
C LEU A 75 -4.78 8.80 -6.29
N GLN A 76 -5.20 8.37 -7.48
CA GLN A 76 -4.47 8.56 -8.72
C GLN A 76 -4.19 10.05 -8.98
N THR A 77 -5.22 10.88 -8.82
CA THR A 77 -5.13 12.34 -9.00
C THR A 77 -4.23 12.97 -7.94
N LYS A 78 -4.49 12.69 -6.66
CA LYS A 78 -3.75 13.25 -5.52
C LYS A 78 -2.26 12.93 -5.59
N HIS A 79 -1.91 11.70 -5.96
CA HIS A 79 -0.53 11.23 -6.00
C HIS A 79 0.13 11.41 -7.37
N LYS A 80 -0.61 11.88 -8.38
CA LYS A 80 -0.15 11.98 -9.77
C LYS A 80 0.46 10.67 -10.23
N TYR A 81 -0.29 9.58 -10.06
CA TYR A 81 0.16 8.22 -10.38
C TYR A 81 -1.01 7.38 -10.88
N ALA A 82 -1.01 7.02 -12.17
CA ALA A 82 -2.13 6.35 -12.82
C ALA A 82 -2.22 4.85 -12.49
N HIS A 83 -1.12 4.22 -12.07
CA HIS A 83 -1.06 2.78 -11.85
C HIS A 83 -1.48 2.37 -10.44
N ILE A 84 -2.55 3.00 -9.94
CA ILE A 84 -3.22 2.63 -8.69
C ILE A 84 -4.59 2.11 -9.09
N TYR A 85 -4.93 0.89 -8.70
CA TYR A 85 -6.19 0.24 -9.08
C TYR A 85 -6.86 -0.39 -7.85
N ASN A 86 -8.16 -0.62 -7.94
CA ASN A 86 -8.78 -1.68 -7.16
C ASN A 86 -8.78 -3.00 -7.95
N PRO A 87 -9.09 -4.15 -7.33
CA PRO A 87 -9.07 -5.45 -8.03
C PRO A 87 -9.98 -5.50 -9.27
N VAL A 88 -11.14 -4.86 -9.22
CA VAL A 88 -12.14 -4.88 -10.32
C VAL A 88 -11.65 -4.08 -11.52
N GLU A 89 -11.10 -2.88 -11.29
CA GLU A 89 -10.52 -2.03 -12.33
C GLU A 89 -9.26 -2.64 -12.90
N PHE A 90 -8.44 -3.25 -12.04
CA PHE A 90 -7.21 -3.92 -12.44
C PHE A 90 -7.51 -5.04 -13.45
N ALA A 91 -8.55 -5.85 -13.21
CA ALA A 91 -8.98 -6.90 -14.14
C ALA A 91 -9.43 -6.37 -15.52
N LYS A 92 -9.83 -5.10 -15.60
CA LYS A 92 -10.27 -4.42 -16.84
C LYS A 92 -9.19 -3.51 -17.44
N SER A 93 -8.02 -3.44 -16.82
CA SER A 93 -6.99 -2.47 -17.17
C SER A 93 -6.22 -2.85 -18.44
N SER A 94 -5.72 -1.84 -19.15
CA SER A 94 -4.87 -2.02 -20.33
C SER A 94 -3.54 -2.70 -19.96
N PRO A 95 -2.95 -3.53 -20.85
CA PRO A 95 -1.63 -4.12 -20.65
C PRO A 95 -0.49 -3.09 -20.61
N ASN A 96 -0.72 -1.81 -20.93
CA ASN A 96 0.30 -0.75 -20.89
C ASN A 96 0.58 -0.20 -19.46
N ARG A 97 0.57 -1.07 -18.45
CA ARG A 97 0.91 -0.76 -17.06
C ARG A 97 2.11 -1.61 -16.63
N PRO A 98 2.79 -1.26 -15.52
CA PRO A 98 3.78 -2.15 -14.95
C PRO A 98 3.19 -3.51 -14.56
N ASN A 99 3.91 -4.58 -14.91
CA ASN A 99 3.52 -5.96 -14.63
C ASN A 99 3.86 -6.41 -13.20
N GLU A 100 4.83 -5.74 -12.56
CA GLU A 100 5.15 -5.97 -11.16
C GLU A 100 4.15 -5.23 -10.26
N ILE A 101 3.54 -5.96 -9.33
CA ILE A 101 2.41 -5.51 -8.52
C ILE A 101 2.76 -5.56 -7.04
N ILE A 102 2.38 -4.50 -6.33
CA ILE A 102 2.30 -4.50 -4.87
C ILE A 102 0.86 -4.31 -4.41
N VAL A 103 0.48 -4.98 -3.32
CA VAL A 103 -0.92 -5.01 -2.84
C VAL A 103 -1.05 -4.48 -1.41
N SER A 104 -2.24 -3.94 -1.10
CA SER A 104 -2.58 -3.54 0.27
C SER A 104 -3.01 -4.71 1.15
N ASP A 105 -2.97 -4.48 2.46
CA ASP A 105 -3.25 -5.45 3.53
C ASP A 105 -4.67 -6.01 3.58
N ASN A 106 -5.55 -5.52 2.71
CA ASN A 106 -6.96 -5.91 2.64
C ASN A 106 -7.35 -6.46 1.25
N ILE A 107 -6.36 -6.88 0.47
CA ILE A 107 -6.56 -7.59 -0.80
C ILE A 107 -6.24 -9.05 -0.59
N SER A 108 -7.20 -9.92 -0.90
CA SER A 108 -6.92 -11.35 -1.04
C SER A 108 -6.14 -11.59 -2.33
N ILE A 109 -4.94 -12.15 -2.21
CA ILE A 109 -4.07 -12.50 -3.35
C ILE A 109 -4.73 -13.55 -4.24
N GLU A 110 -5.58 -14.41 -3.66
CA GLU A 110 -6.31 -15.44 -4.41
C GLU A 110 -7.23 -14.83 -5.48
N ASN A 111 -7.77 -13.63 -5.22
CA ASN A 111 -8.63 -12.89 -6.14
C ASN A 111 -7.85 -12.25 -7.31
N LEU A 112 -6.51 -12.33 -7.30
CA LEU A 112 -5.63 -11.81 -8.34
C LEU A 112 -5.01 -12.94 -9.19
N ARG A 113 -5.34 -14.21 -8.91
CA ARG A 113 -4.84 -15.36 -9.68
C ARG A 113 -5.55 -15.42 -11.04
N GLY A 114 -4.82 -15.13 -12.12
CA GLY A 114 -5.34 -15.23 -13.48
C GLY A 114 -4.64 -14.36 -14.53
N LEU A 115 -3.45 -13.84 -14.21
CA LEU A 115 -2.74 -12.88 -15.05
C LEU A 115 -1.49 -13.56 -15.60
N GLU A 116 -1.49 -13.90 -16.89
CA GLU A 116 -0.38 -14.66 -17.51
C GLU A 116 0.98 -13.94 -17.43
N ASN A 117 0.99 -12.61 -17.27
CA ASN A 117 2.21 -11.80 -17.32
C ASN A 117 2.44 -10.91 -16.08
N ASP A 118 1.52 -10.91 -15.12
CA ASP A 118 1.65 -10.06 -13.93
C ASP A 118 2.23 -10.84 -12.76
N VAL A 119 3.13 -10.17 -12.03
CA VAL A 119 3.82 -10.77 -10.88
C VAL A 119 3.56 -9.91 -9.66
N ILE A 120 2.97 -10.52 -8.63
CA ILE A 120 2.87 -9.88 -7.33
C ILE A 120 4.22 -10.00 -6.65
N VAL A 121 4.92 -8.88 -6.54
CA VAL A 121 6.29 -8.80 -6.00
C VAL A 121 6.32 -8.45 -4.51
N GLY A 122 5.19 -8.08 -3.91
CA GLY A 122 5.09 -7.90 -2.46
C GLY A 122 3.91 -7.04 -2.04
N GLY A 123 3.99 -6.46 -0.85
CA GLY A 123 2.95 -5.61 -0.31
C GLY A 123 2.90 -5.68 1.21
N PHE A 124 1.80 -5.21 1.76
CA PHE A 124 1.48 -5.37 3.17
C PHE A 124 0.44 -6.47 3.34
N TYR A 125 0.54 -7.23 4.42
CA TYR A 125 -0.37 -8.31 4.77
C TYR A 125 -0.84 -8.15 6.22
N ASN A 126 -2.12 -8.41 6.48
CA ASN A 126 -2.67 -8.45 7.83
C ASN A 126 -3.48 -9.74 8.04
N SER A 127 -3.00 -10.61 8.93
CA SER A 127 -3.56 -11.94 9.18
C SER A 127 -4.96 -11.90 9.79
N LYS A 128 -5.30 -10.83 10.50
CA LYS A 128 -6.62 -10.66 11.14
C LYS A 128 -7.70 -10.22 10.14
N ARG A 129 -7.31 -9.71 8.97
CA ARG A 129 -8.22 -9.13 7.95
C ARG A 129 -8.38 -10.03 6.72
N ASN A 130 -7.40 -10.88 6.44
CA ASN A 130 -7.45 -11.87 5.37
C ASN A 130 -8.04 -13.23 5.83
N LYS A 131 -8.96 -13.20 6.80
CA LYS A 131 -9.73 -14.37 7.24
C LYS A 131 -11.05 -14.47 6.49
#